data_AF-A0A7G5GNC5-F1
#
_entry.id   AF-A0A7G5GNC5-F1
#
_cell.length_a   1.000
_cell.length_b   1.000
_cell.length_c   1.000
_cell.angle_alpha   90.00
_cell.angle_beta   90.00
_cell.angle_gamma   90.00
#
_symmetry.space_group_name_H-M   'P 1'
#
loop_
_entity.id
_entity.type
_entity.pdbx_description
1 polymer ?
#
loop_
_entity_poly.entity_id
_entity_poly.type
_entity_poly.pdbx_seq_one_letter_code
_entity_poly.pdbx_strand_id
1 'polypeptide(L)' 'MLILIAGPYRSGTNDDTNLIAQNMQQMEEAALAVYRLGHTPICGEWIALPLIHMAGSTQLGDAVFNEIFHPVA' A
#
# COMPACT_ATOMS: atom_id res chain seq x y z
N MET A 1 4.02 12.10 16.49
CA MET A 1 2.80 11.26 16.42
C MET A 1 2.92 10.36 15.21
N LEU A 2 2.49 9.11 15.31
CA LEU A 2 2.36 8.20 14.17
C LEU A 2 1.03 8.49 13.47
N ILE A 3 1.06 8.67 12.14
CA ILE A 3 -0.14 8.91 11.33
C ILE A 3 -0.20 7.85 10.23
N LEU A 4 -1.27 7.06 10.23
CA LEU A 4 -1.57 6.12 9.15
C LEU A 4 -2.15 6.88 7.96
N ILE A 5 -1.51 6.75 6.81
CA ILE A 5 -2.00 7.22 5.51
C ILE A 5 -2.73 6.05 4.87
N ALA A 6 -4.02 6.22 4.62
CA ALA A 6 -4.87 5.22 3.97
C ALA A 6 -5.46 5.79 2.68
N GLY A 7 -5.50 4.96 1.64
CA GLY A 7 -6.05 5.30 0.33
C GLY A 7 -6.27 4.04 -0.49
N PRO A 8 -6.91 4.14 -1.67
CA PRO A 8 -7.02 2.99 -2.57
C PRO A 8 -5.63 2.64 -3.09
N TYR A 9 -5.13 1.43 -2.80
CA TYR A 9 -3.95 0.91 -3.50
C TYR A 9 -4.38 0.23 -4.82
N ARG A 10 -5.16 -0.84 -4.69
CA ARG A 10 -5.65 -1.65 -5.83
C ARG A 10 -7.06 -1.27 -6.30
N SER A 11 -7.91 -0.79 -5.39
CA SER A 11 -9.32 -0.50 -5.70
C SER A 11 -9.46 0.53 -6.83
N GLY A 12 -10.34 0.26 -7.79
CA GLY A 12 -10.59 1.16 -8.92
C GLY A 12 -9.53 1.12 -10.04
N THR A 13 -8.53 0.24 -9.96
CA THR A 13 -7.45 0.14 -10.96
C THR A 13 -7.64 -0.98 -11.99
N ASN A 14 -8.55 -1.93 -11.71
CA ASN A 14 -8.75 -3.14 -12.52
C ASN A 14 -7.43 -3.91 -12.80
N ASP A 15 -6.54 -3.93 -11.80
CA ASP A 15 -5.20 -4.52 -11.83
C ASP A 15 -4.23 -3.89 -12.83
N ASP A 16 -4.54 -2.68 -13.33
CA ASP A 16 -3.60 -1.88 -14.12
C ASP A 16 -2.45 -1.37 -13.23
N THR A 17 -1.25 -1.87 -13.50
CA THR A 17 -0.02 -1.52 -12.77
C THR A 17 0.29 -0.02 -12.75
N ASN A 18 -0.08 0.73 -13.80
CA ASN A 18 0.15 2.17 -13.84
C ASN A 18 -0.81 2.91 -12.92
N LEU A 19 -2.08 2.49 -12.87
CA LEU A 19 -3.07 3.07 -11.97
C LEU A 19 -2.74 2.74 -10.50
N ILE A 20 -2.24 1.54 -10.23
CA ILE A 20 -1.75 1.16 -8.89
C ILE A 20 -0.55 2.03 -8.48
N ALA A 21 0.40 2.26 -9.39
CA ALA A 21 1.55 3.12 -9.12
C ALA A 21 1.12 4.58 -8.86
N GLN A 22 0.15 5.10 -9.62
CA GLN A 22 -0.40 6.45 -9.41
C GLN A 22 -1.08 6.59 -8.04
N ASN A 23 -1.87 5.59 -7.65
CA ASN A 23 -2.48 5.52 -6.33
C ASN A 23 -1.43 5.53 -5.21
N MET A 24 -0.37 4.73 -5.35
CA MET A 24 0.74 4.70 -4.41
C MET A 24 1.42 6.07 -4.31
N GLN A 25 1.72 6.70 -5.44
CA GLN A 25 2.34 8.01 -5.48
C GLN A 25 1.51 9.07 -4.73
N GLN A 26 0.18 9.07 -4.91
CA GLN A 26 -0.70 10.01 -4.18
C GLN A 26 -0.62 9.82 -2.66
N MET A 27 -0.54 8.57 -2.19
CA MET A 27 -0.36 8.28 -0.76
C MET A 27 1.02 8.74 -0.26
N GLU A 28 2.07 8.59 -1.06
CA GLU A 28 3.41 9.05 -0.71
C GLU A 28 3.52 10.58 -0.67
N GLU A 29 2.81 11.29 -1.57
CA GLU A 29 2.69 12.75 -1.54
C GLU A 29 2.01 13.24 -0.25
N ALA A 30 0.94 12.57 0.17
CA ALA A 30 0.29 12.83 1.46
C ALA A 30 1.22 12.52 2.65
N ALA A 31 1.94 11.42 2.60
CA ALA A 31 2.93 11.05 3.61
C ALA A 31 4.04 12.12 3.73
N LEU A 32 4.53 12.64 2.62
CA LEU A 32 5.53 13.71 2.60
C LEU A 32 5.00 14.99 3.25
N ALA A 33 3.75 15.37 2.98
CA ALA A 33 3.11 16.52 3.61
C ALA A 33 3.02 16.33 5.13
N VAL A 34 2.61 15.15 5.59
CA VAL A 34 2.55 14.80 7.01
C VAL A 34 3.92 14.79 7.68
N TYR A 35 4.94 14.27 7.01
CA TYR A 35 6.32 14.28 7.49
C TYR A 35 6.83 15.72 7.70
N ARG A 36 6.55 16.62 6.75
CA ARG A 36 6.92 18.05 6.86
C ARG A 36 6.25 18.78 8.02
N LEU A 37 5.15 18.24 8.55
CA LEU A 37 4.49 18.75 9.76
C LEU A 37 5.11 18.20 11.07
N GLY A 38 6.18 17.40 10.99
CA GLY A 38 6.87 16.83 12.16
C GLY A 38 6.21 15.56 12.71
N HIS A 39 5.46 14.85 11.87
CA HIS A 39 4.85 13.57 12.21
C HIS A 39 5.54 12.41 11.50
N THR A 40 5.34 11.19 11.99
CA THR A 40 5.84 9.96 11.37
C THR A 40 4.71 9.36 10.53
N PRO A 41 4.68 9.54 9.21
CA PRO A 41 3.68 8.91 8.36
C PRO A 41 3.98 7.41 8.21
N ILE A 42 2.94 6.61 8.01
CA ILE A 42 3.06 5.22 7.59
C ILE A 42 1.97 4.89 6.57
N CYS A 43 2.34 4.31 5.43
CA CYS A 43 1.40 3.65 4.51
C CYS A 43 1.37 2.15 4.81
N GLY A 44 0.20 1.51 4.75
CA GLY A 44 0.10 0.07 5.01
C GLY A 44 0.91 -0.76 4.01
N GLU A 45 0.94 -0.31 2.76
CA GLU A 45 1.62 -0.92 1.61
C GLU A 45 3.14 -0.99 1.80
N TRP A 46 3.75 -0.03 2.50
CA TRP A 46 5.18 -0.06 2.81
C TRP A 46 5.58 -1.26 3.68
N ILE A 47 4.62 -1.81 4.44
CA ILE A 47 4.80 -3.00 5.26
C ILE A 47 4.31 -4.24 4.50
N ALA A 48 3.13 -4.17 3.88
CA ALA A 48 2.52 -5.31 3.21
C ALA A 48 3.32 -5.80 2.00
N LEU A 49 3.80 -4.90 1.12
CA LEU A 49 4.45 -5.29 -0.13
C LEU A 49 5.76 -6.08 0.08
N PRO A 50 6.69 -5.65 0.97
CA PRO A 50 7.87 -6.46 1.28
C PRO A 50 7.53 -7.82 1.89
N LEU A 51 6.49 -7.90 2.73
CA LEU A 51 6.06 -9.16 3.34
C LEU A 51 5.47 -10.13 2.31
N ILE A 52 4.65 -9.62 1.40
CA ILE A 52 4.08 -10.38 0.28
C ILE A 52 5.17 -10.95 -0.62
N HIS A 53 6.17 -10.12 -0.94
CA HIS A 53 7.32 -10.56 -1.71
C HIS A 53 8.10 -11.65 -0.97
N MET A 54 8.38 -11.46 0.33
CA MET A 54 9.10 -12.43 1.15
C MET A 54 8.34 -13.75 1.32
N ALA A 55 7.01 -13.69 1.39
CA ALA A 55 6.13 -14.85 1.47
C ALA A 55 5.97 -15.58 0.13
N GLY A 56 6.61 -15.11 -0.94
CA GLY A 56 6.68 -15.81 -2.22
C GLY A 56 5.51 -15.54 -3.17
N SER A 57 4.79 -14.43 -2.99
CA SER A 57 3.79 -14.00 -3.98
C SER A 57 4.45 -13.74 -5.33
N THR A 58 3.83 -14.29 -6.39
CA THR A 58 4.31 -14.19 -7.76
C THR A 58 3.45 -13.27 -8.63
N GLN A 59 2.23 -12.96 -8.18
CA GLN A 59 1.30 -12.12 -8.94
C GLN A 59 0.30 -11.40 -8.02
N LEU A 60 -0.19 -10.24 -8.50
CA LEU A 60 -1.29 -9.52 -7.86
C LEU A 60 -2.50 -10.45 -7.68
N GLY A 61 -3.05 -10.48 -6.47
CA GLY A 61 -4.25 -11.25 -6.16
C GLY A 61 -4.05 -12.76 -6.00
N ASP A 62 -2.81 -13.28 -5.94
CA ASP A 62 -2.58 -14.66 -5.52
C ASP A 62 -2.93 -14.88 -4.03
N ALA A 63 -2.87 -16.13 -3.58
CA ALA A 63 -3.26 -16.51 -2.22
C ALA A 63 -2.47 -15.73 -1.15
N VAL A 64 -1.15 -15.60 -1.33
CA VAL A 64 -0.26 -14.88 -0.41
C VAL A 64 -0.58 -13.39 -0.41
N PHE A 65 -0.80 -12.81 -1.59
CA PHE A 65 -1.20 -11.41 -1.72
C PHE A 65 -2.51 -11.14 -0.98
N ASN A 66 -3.53 -11.97 -1.20
CA ASN A 66 -4.84 -11.79 -0.57
C ASN A 66 -4.79 -12.03 0.94
N GLU A 67 -4.01 -12.99 1.43
CA GLU A 67 -3.80 -13.23 2.87
C GLU A 67 -3.32 -11.96 3.58
N ILE A 68 -2.36 -11.25 2.98
CA ILE A 68 -1.71 -10.10 3.63
C ILE A 68 -2.46 -8.79 3.37
N PHE A 69 -3.00 -8.56 2.16
CA PHE A 69 -3.79 -7.33 1.85
C PHE A 69 -5.23 -7.38 2.33
N HIS A 70 -5.81 -8.58 2.50
CA HIS A 70 -7.19 -8.78 2.94
C HIS A 70 -7.24 -9.75 4.13
N PRO A 71 -6.70 -9.38 5.30
CA PRO A 71 -6.74 -10.23 6.50
C PRO A 71 -8.14 -10.41 7.09
N VAL A 72 -9.20 -9.89 6.44
CA VAL A 72 -10.59 -10.04 6.86
C VAL A 72 -11.42 -10.49 5.66
N ALA A 73 -11.61 -11.81 5.57
CA ALA A 73 -12.78 -12.45 4.99
C ALA A 73 -13.50 -13.22 6.10
#